data_AF-A0AA85GLH8-F1
#
_entry.id   AF-A0AA85GLH8-F1
#
_cell.length_a   1.000
_cell.length_b   1.000
_cell.length_c   1.000
_cell.angle_alpha   90.00
_cell.angle_beta   90.00
_cell.angle_gamma   90.00
#
_symmetry.space_group_name_H-M   'P 1'
#
loop_
_entity.id
_entity.type
_entity.pdbx_description
1 polymer ?
#
loop_
_entity_poly.entity_id
_entity_poly.type
_entity_poly.pdbx_seq_one_letter_code
_entity_poly.pdbx_strand_id
1 'polypeptide(L)'
;MMKMNGSMMKNHMCQDENGTINHSLGCAIHEVGHNLVFGHKYGKANRLYSIFINLPMGLPIAISYRKYHQAHHRWLGHEDGDADMPLLFEVKLFTHPISRFIWLIIHPIFYAFRPFIKHPLPLTLWEIINFIIQIIFDIIIWYYFGIWTLAYFIIGTLLGLGLHPLSGHFISEHYLFADQQATHSYYGIGNYLMYNLGYHVEHHDFPYIAYTKLPKLKMIANEYYDQLPYHKSLCKVLWDFVFAPNNGPQAHCVTSQDLSKPEIYKNQYLSSNLLKCTNATLRTSKSGQIKKPEIKKKE
;
A
#
# COMPACT_ATOMS: atom_id res chain seq x y z
N MET A 1 -18.26 -39.28 3.64
CA MET A 1 -18.33 -38.30 4.73
C MET A 1 -17.16 -38.53 5.68
N MET A 2 -16.07 -37.82 5.48
CA MET A 2 -14.88 -37.89 6.35
C MET A 2 -15.23 -37.18 7.67
N LYS A 3 -15.25 -37.91 8.79
CA LYS A 3 -15.32 -37.31 10.13
C LYS A 3 -14.00 -36.56 10.35
N MET A 4 -14.01 -35.24 10.20
CA MET A 4 -12.90 -34.41 10.68
C MET A 4 -12.78 -34.55 12.20
N ASN A 5 -11.60 -34.92 12.69
CA ASN A 5 -11.31 -35.05 14.11
C ASN A 5 -11.42 -33.68 14.81
N GLY A 6 -12.01 -33.63 16.01
CA GLY A 6 -12.25 -32.36 16.73
C GLY A 6 -10.99 -31.55 17.07
N SER A 7 -9.80 -32.16 17.05
CA SER A 7 -8.51 -31.44 17.16
C SER A 7 -8.13 -30.72 15.86
N MET A 8 -8.41 -31.32 14.70
CA MET A 8 -8.14 -30.73 13.39
C MET A 8 -9.01 -29.50 13.17
N MET A 9 -10.29 -29.59 13.55
CA MET A 9 -11.25 -28.48 13.42
C MET A 9 -10.88 -27.28 14.32
N LYS A 10 -10.37 -27.52 15.54
CA LYS A 10 -9.82 -26.47 16.42
C LYS A 10 -8.57 -25.81 15.83
N ASN A 11 -7.69 -26.61 15.21
CA ASN A 11 -6.47 -26.09 14.58
C ASN A 11 -6.79 -25.22 13.35
N HIS A 12 -7.80 -25.58 12.55
CA HIS A 12 -8.23 -24.75 11.41
C HIS A 12 -8.84 -23.41 11.86
N MET A 13 -9.74 -23.44 12.85
CA MET A 13 -10.37 -22.22 13.38
C MET A 13 -9.34 -21.24 13.96
N CYS A 14 -8.35 -21.77 14.69
CA CYS A 14 -7.24 -20.98 15.21
C CYS A 14 -6.41 -20.33 14.09
N GLN A 15 -6.21 -21.01 12.96
CA GLN A 15 -5.46 -20.46 11.83
C GLN A 15 -6.24 -19.41 11.03
N ASP A 16 -7.56 -19.54 10.91
CA ASP A 16 -8.41 -18.54 10.26
C ASP A 16 -8.46 -17.24 11.10
N GLU A 17 -8.58 -17.38 12.43
CA GLU A 17 -8.46 -16.26 13.37
C GLU A 17 -7.09 -15.58 13.27
N ASN A 18 -6.03 -16.38 13.20
CA ASN A 18 -4.66 -15.90 13.02
C ASN A 18 -4.47 -15.14 11.69
N GLY A 19 -5.05 -15.65 10.59
CA GLY A 19 -5.04 -14.99 9.29
C GLY A 19 -5.74 -13.63 9.35
N THR A 20 -6.90 -13.56 10.02
CA THR A 20 -7.63 -12.30 10.24
C THR A 20 -6.80 -11.30 11.06
N ILE A 21 -6.15 -11.75 12.14
CA ILE A 21 -5.30 -10.89 12.97
C ILE A 21 -4.11 -10.37 12.17
N ASN A 22 -3.40 -11.23 11.45
CA ASN A 22 -2.25 -10.83 10.63
C ASN A 22 -2.63 -9.86 9.52
N HIS A 23 -3.79 -10.08 8.90
CA HIS A 23 -4.34 -9.14 7.94
C HIS A 23 -4.58 -7.76 8.55
N SER A 24 -5.23 -7.73 9.72
CA SER A 24 -5.50 -6.50 10.46
C SER A 24 -4.18 -5.81 10.88
N LEU A 25 -3.16 -6.56 11.29
CA LEU A 25 -1.82 -6.03 11.58
C LEU A 25 -1.19 -5.38 10.34
N GLY A 26 -1.33 -5.99 9.15
CA GLY A 26 -0.93 -5.39 7.88
C GLY A 26 -1.60 -4.03 7.63
N CYS A 27 -2.93 -3.96 7.80
CA CYS A 27 -3.68 -2.70 7.68
C CYS A 27 -3.23 -1.65 8.72
N ALA A 28 -2.89 -2.07 9.95
CA ALA A 28 -2.36 -1.17 10.97
C ALA A 28 -0.95 -0.65 10.61
N ILE A 29 -0.06 -1.52 10.12
CA ILE A 29 1.28 -1.14 9.64
C ILE A 29 1.16 -0.11 8.51
N HIS A 30 0.18 -0.26 7.62
CA HIS A 30 -0.11 0.73 6.59
C HIS A 30 -0.38 2.12 7.19
N GLU A 31 -1.35 2.23 8.11
CA GLU A 31 -1.70 3.50 8.76
C GLU A 31 -0.51 4.14 9.50
N VAL A 32 0.29 3.32 10.19
CA VAL A 32 1.52 3.76 10.86
C VAL A 32 2.57 4.24 9.85
N GLY A 33 2.59 3.64 8.66
CA GLY A 33 3.44 4.04 7.53
C GLY A 33 3.24 5.50 7.12
N HIS A 34 2.00 5.99 7.18
CA HIS A 34 1.63 7.39 6.94
C HIS A 34 1.95 8.33 8.11
N ASN A 35 2.46 7.79 9.22
CA ASN A 35 2.76 8.49 10.48
C ASN A 35 1.52 9.00 11.22
N LEU A 36 0.38 8.34 11.08
CA LEU A 36 -0.89 8.84 11.61
C LEU A 36 -1.14 8.45 13.08
N VAL A 37 -0.37 7.51 13.65
CA VAL A 37 -0.50 7.13 15.06
C VAL A 37 0.07 8.19 16.00
N PHE A 38 1.32 8.61 15.79
CA PHE A 38 1.93 9.67 16.62
C PHE A 38 1.98 11.02 15.92
N GLY A 39 1.63 11.10 14.63
CA GLY A 39 1.75 12.30 13.80
C GLY A 39 3.11 12.45 13.11
N HIS A 40 3.15 13.25 12.05
CA HIS A 40 4.33 13.44 11.17
C HIS A 40 5.59 13.94 11.89
N LYS A 41 5.43 14.73 12.96
CA LYS A 41 6.54 15.22 13.80
C LYS A 41 7.32 14.08 14.44
N TYR A 42 6.68 12.93 14.69
CA TYR A 42 7.26 11.81 15.43
C TYR A 42 7.49 10.59 14.52
N GLY A 43 8.08 10.81 13.34
CA GLY A 43 8.33 9.73 12.37
C GLY A 43 9.15 8.55 12.92
N LYS A 44 10.10 8.79 13.82
CA LYS A 44 10.87 7.69 14.48
C LYS A 44 10.00 6.85 15.41
N ALA A 45 9.07 7.46 16.15
CA ALA A 45 8.15 6.75 17.03
C ALA A 45 7.19 5.86 16.20
N ASN A 46 6.68 6.38 15.08
CA ASN A 46 5.87 5.58 14.15
C ASN A 46 6.66 4.38 13.60
N ARG A 47 7.92 4.56 13.19
CA ARG A 47 8.76 3.43 12.73
C ARG A 47 8.96 2.37 13.81
N LEU A 48 9.29 2.76 15.04
CA LEU A 48 9.47 1.81 16.14
C LEU A 48 8.16 1.06 16.45
N TYR A 49 7.04 1.77 16.43
CA TYR A 49 5.74 1.17 16.65
C TYR A 49 5.32 0.23 15.52
N SER A 50 5.59 0.57 14.26
CA SER A 50 5.34 -0.34 13.12
C SER A 50 6.17 -1.62 13.22
N ILE A 51 7.41 -1.54 13.71
CA ILE A 51 8.25 -2.72 13.96
C ILE A 51 7.63 -3.56 15.08
N PHE A 52 7.21 -2.94 16.18
CA PHE A 52 6.60 -3.64 17.32
C PHE A 52 5.33 -4.41 16.93
N ILE A 53 4.40 -3.80 16.20
CA ILE A 53 3.16 -4.47 15.77
C ILE A 53 3.40 -5.48 14.63
N ASN A 54 4.56 -5.44 13.97
CA ASN A 54 4.96 -6.41 12.95
C ASN A 54 5.51 -7.72 13.57
N LEU A 55 5.99 -7.70 14.81
CA LEU A 55 6.57 -8.88 15.47
C LEU A 55 5.72 -10.15 15.37
N PRO A 56 4.39 -10.12 15.63
CA PRO A 56 3.55 -11.33 15.57
C PRO A 56 3.33 -11.87 14.15
N MET A 57 3.77 -11.16 13.11
CA MET A 57 3.71 -11.62 11.72
C MET A 57 4.85 -12.57 11.35
N GLY A 58 5.91 -12.65 12.19
CA GLY A 58 7.05 -13.54 11.97
C GLY A 58 7.92 -13.20 10.75
N LEU A 59 7.74 -12.01 10.16
CA LEU A 59 8.45 -11.55 8.96
C LEU A 59 8.69 -10.03 9.04
N PRO A 60 9.89 -9.53 8.67
CA PRO A 60 10.27 -8.13 8.85
C PRO A 60 9.71 -7.21 7.74
N ILE A 61 8.41 -7.03 7.72
CA ILE A 61 7.66 -6.36 6.64
C ILE A 61 7.59 -4.83 6.85
N ALA A 62 7.45 -4.36 8.10
CA ALA A 62 7.02 -3.00 8.42
C ALA A 62 7.73 -1.86 7.68
N ILE A 63 9.06 -1.84 7.71
CA ILE A 63 9.83 -0.72 7.15
C ILE A 63 9.87 -0.76 5.63
N SER A 64 10.06 -1.95 5.05
CA SER A 64 10.07 -2.14 3.60
C SER A 64 8.69 -1.80 3.03
N TYR A 65 7.62 -2.27 3.68
CA TYR A 65 6.25 -1.93 3.32
C TYR A 65 6.06 -0.42 3.24
N ARG A 66 6.38 0.33 4.31
CA ARG A 66 6.26 1.79 4.29
C ARG A 66 7.01 2.43 3.12
N LYS A 67 8.22 1.97 2.82
CA LYS A 67 9.06 2.53 1.74
C LYS A 67 8.39 2.34 0.38
N TYR A 68 7.93 1.12 0.09
CA TYR A 68 7.31 0.80 -1.20
C TYR A 68 5.87 1.32 -1.31
N HIS A 69 5.11 1.30 -0.22
CA HIS A 69 3.76 1.85 -0.18
C HIS A 69 3.74 3.37 -0.43
N GLN A 70 4.77 4.12 0.01
CA GLN A 70 4.92 5.52 -0.38
C GLN A 70 5.18 5.71 -1.88
N ALA A 71 5.91 4.78 -2.51
CA ALA A 71 6.09 4.78 -3.96
C ALA A 71 4.79 4.42 -4.68
N HIS A 72 4.02 3.46 -4.16
CA HIS A 72 2.70 3.09 -4.64
C HIS A 72 1.74 4.29 -4.67
N HIS A 73 1.64 5.08 -3.59
CA HIS A 73 0.85 6.32 -3.58
C HIS A 73 1.24 7.31 -4.69
N ARG A 74 2.54 7.39 -5.00
CA ARG A 74 3.05 8.28 -6.05
C ARG A 74 2.79 7.74 -7.45
N TRP A 75 2.84 6.43 -7.62
CA TRP A 75 2.86 5.75 -8.91
C TRP A 75 1.63 4.88 -9.15
N LEU A 76 0.54 5.09 -8.40
CA LEU A 76 -0.64 4.22 -8.39
C LEU A 76 -1.04 3.74 -9.80
N GLY A 77 -0.99 2.41 -10.01
CA GLY A 77 -1.40 1.79 -11.27
C GLY A 77 -0.41 1.95 -12.44
N HIS A 78 0.79 2.52 -12.19
CA HIS A 78 1.86 2.64 -13.18
C HIS A 78 2.58 1.30 -13.37
N GLU A 79 2.75 0.87 -14.63
CA GLU A 79 3.35 -0.44 -14.94
C GLU A 79 4.68 -0.68 -14.22
N ASP A 80 5.68 0.20 -14.33
CA ASP A 80 6.98 -0.05 -13.69
C ASP A 80 7.20 0.65 -12.33
N GLY A 81 6.53 1.77 -12.08
CA GLY A 81 6.73 2.59 -10.88
C GLY A 81 6.01 2.05 -9.65
N ASP A 82 4.92 1.30 -9.84
CA ASP A 82 4.13 0.72 -8.78
C ASP A 82 4.53 -0.74 -8.55
N ALA A 83 5.17 -0.96 -7.39
CA ALA A 83 5.64 -2.27 -6.97
C ALA A 83 4.51 -3.25 -6.66
N ASP A 84 3.27 -2.78 -6.54
CA ASP A 84 2.10 -3.61 -6.28
C ASP A 84 1.51 -4.17 -7.59
N MET A 85 2.00 -3.75 -8.76
CA MET A 85 1.58 -4.26 -10.07
C MET A 85 2.26 -5.59 -10.42
N PRO A 86 1.54 -6.61 -10.92
CA PRO A 86 2.10 -7.93 -11.21
C PRO A 86 3.27 -7.89 -12.21
N LEU A 87 4.19 -8.84 -12.07
CA LEU A 87 5.28 -9.02 -13.03
C LEU A 87 4.75 -9.62 -14.33
N LEU A 88 5.42 -9.36 -15.45
CA LEU A 88 5.02 -9.87 -16.77
C LEU A 88 4.90 -11.41 -16.81
N PHE A 89 5.69 -12.15 -16.03
CA PHE A 89 5.56 -13.59 -15.98
C PHE A 89 4.30 -14.03 -15.20
N GLU A 90 3.89 -13.28 -14.17
CA GLU A 90 2.67 -13.56 -13.41
C GLU A 90 1.46 -13.41 -14.34
N VAL A 91 1.44 -12.31 -15.10
CA VAL A 91 0.44 -12.01 -16.14
C VAL A 91 0.34 -13.14 -17.18
N LYS A 92 1.47 -13.69 -17.62
CA LYS A 92 1.49 -14.75 -18.65
C LYS A 92 1.13 -16.13 -18.11
N LEU A 93 1.49 -16.44 -16.86
CA LEU A 93 1.36 -17.77 -16.28
C LEU A 93 -0.04 -18.00 -15.66
N PHE A 94 -0.61 -16.98 -15.04
CA PHE A 94 -1.81 -17.12 -14.21
C PHE A 94 -3.08 -16.65 -14.95
N THR A 95 -3.31 -17.19 -16.15
CA THR A 95 -4.43 -16.78 -17.02
C THR A 95 -5.67 -17.66 -16.89
N HIS A 96 -5.53 -18.91 -16.45
CA HIS A 96 -6.64 -19.87 -16.31
C HIS A 96 -7.19 -19.85 -14.87
N PRO A 97 -8.50 -20.11 -14.62
CA PRO A 97 -9.06 -20.07 -13.27
C PRO A 97 -8.29 -20.89 -12.23
N ILE A 98 -7.85 -22.10 -12.57
CA ILE A 98 -7.03 -22.94 -11.67
C ILE A 98 -5.70 -22.26 -11.34
N SER A 99 -5.01 -21.69 -12.34
CA SER A 99 -3.73 -21.02 -12.09
C SER A 99 -3.94 -19.71 -11.32
N ARG A 100 -5.00 -18.94 -11.58
CA ARG A 100 -5.37 -17.76 -10.75
C ARG A 100 -5.67 -18.12 -9.31
N PHE A 101 -6.35 -19.25 -9.06
CA PHE A 101 -6.57 -19.73 -7.70
C PHE A 101 -5.24 -20.10 -7.01
N ILE A 102 -4.33 -20.78 -7.71
CA ILE A 102 -2.97 -21.04 -7.21
C ILE A 102 -2.24 -19.72 -6.93
N TRP A 103 -2.40 -18.72 -7.81
CA TRP A 103 -1.81 -17.40 -7.63
C TRP A 103 -2.27 -16.77 -6.31
N LEU A 104 -3.56 -16.85 -5.94
CA LEU A 104 -4.04 -16.31 -4.65
C LEU A 104 -3.35 -16.97 -3.44
N ILE A 105 -3.02 -18.26 -3.54
CA ILE A 105 -2.32 -19.00 -2.46
C ILE A 105 -0.87 -18.51 -2.32
N ILE A 106 -0.17 -18.31 -3.45
CA ILE A 106 1.24 -17.92 -3.46
C ILE A 106 1.45 -16.41 -3.52
N HIS A 107 0.38 -15.63 -3.68
CA HIS A 107 0.39 -14.17 -3.78
C HIS A 107 1.23 -13.48 -2.70
N PRO A 108 1.17 -13.86 -1.41
CA PRO A 108 2.01 -13.25 -0.38
C PRO A 108 3.51 -13.29 -0.70
N ILE A 109 3.95 -14.36 -1.37
CA ILE A 109 5.35 -14.54 -1.77
C ILE A 109 5.66 -13.57 -2.92
N PHE A 110 4.80 -13.49 -3.95
CA PHE A 110 4.99 -12.50 -5.01
C PHE A 110 4.98 -11.08 -4.46
N TYR A 111 4.00 -10.72 -3.64
CA TYR A 111 3.89 -9.41 -3.04
C TYR A 111 5.14 -9.05 -2.21
N ALA A 112 5.72 -10.01 -1.48
CA ALA A 112 6.95 -9.79 -0.71
C ALA A 112 8.19 -9.53 -1.57
N PHE A 113 8.34 -10.22 -2.72
CA PHE A 113 9.56 -10.17 -3.53
C PHE A 113 9.48 -9.24 -4.73
N ARG A 114 8.29 -9.00 -5.27
CA ARG A 114 8.03 -8.14 -6.43
C ARG A 114 8.65 -6.75 -6.32
N PRO A 115 8.62 -6.06 -5.16
CA PRO A 115 9.25 -4.74 -5.05
C PRO A 115 10.76 -4.73 -5.35
N PHE A 116 11.48 -5.81 -5.00
CA PHE A 116 12.92 -5.93 -5.23
C PHE A 116 13.29 -6.28 -6.67
N ILE A 117 12.32 -6.72 -7.48
CA ILE A 117 12.49 -7.04 -8.89
C ILE A 117 12.02 -5.87 -9.76
N LYS A 118 10.84 -5.32 -9.43
CA LYS A 118 10.12 -4.37 -10.26
C LYS A 118 10.64 -2.94 -10.12
N HIS A 119 10.82 -2.48 -8.88
CA HIS A 119 11.26 -1.13 -8.60
C HIS A 119 12.29 -1.11 -7.45
N PRO A 120 13.48 -1.70 -7.64
CA PRO A 120 14.43 -1.90 -6.56
C PRO A 120 14.87 -0.57 -5.94
N LEU A 121 14.52 -0.36 -4.67
CA LEU A 121 14.93 0.80 -3.89
C LEU A 121 16.14 0.47 -3.00
N PRO A 122 17.05 1.43 -2.75
CA PRO A 122 18.21 1.19 -1.91
C PRO A 122 17.80 0.73 -0.51
N LEU A 123 18.61 -0.16 0.07
CA LEU A 123 18.43 -0.64 1.43
C LEU A 123 18.74 0.49 2.42
N THR A 124 17.89 0.64 3.43
CA THR A 124 18.03 1.66 4.47
C THR A 124 18.45 1.04 5.80
N LEU A 125 19.07 1.83 6.67
CA LEU A 125 19.43 1.40 8.04
C LEU A 125 18.19 0.93 8.83
N TRP A 126 17.02 1.53 8.59
CA TRP A 126 15.79 1.11 9.26
C TRP A 126 15.31 -0.29 8.84
N GLU A 127 15.56 -0.72 7.60
CA GLU A 127 15.24 -2.08 7.17
C GLU A 127 16.17 -3.10 7.84
N ILE A 128 17.45 -2.75 8.00
CA ILE A 128 18.42 -3.57 8.76
C ILE A 128 17.99 -3.69 10.23
N ILE A 129 17.57 -2.58 10.85
CA ILE A 129 17.06 -2.59 12.23
C ILE A 129 15.80 -3.46 12.35
N ASN A 130 14.84 -3.33 11.42
CA ASN A 130 13.62 -4.14 11.40
C ASN A 130 13.96 -5.64 11.29
N PHE A 131 14.85 -5.99 10.37
CA PHE A 131 15.32 -7.36 10.17
C PHE A 131 15.95 -7.94 11.44
N ILE A 132 16.89 -7.22 12.07
CA ILE A 132 17.55 -7.69 13.29
C ILE A 132 16.55 -7.87 14.43
N ILE A 133 15.65 -6.91 14.64
CA ILE A 133 14.65 -6.99 15.71
C ILE A 133 13.71 -8.18 15.48
N GLN A 134 13.22 -8.38 14.26
CA GLN A 134 12.34 -9.51 13.93
C GLN A 134 13.05 -10.85 14.14
N ILE A 135 14.29 -11.00 13.65
CA ILE A 135 15.04 -12.26 13.81
C ILE A 135 15.31 -12.56 15.29
N ILE A 136 15.67 -11.55 16.09
CA ILE A 136 15.84 -11.74 17.54
C ILE A 136 14.53 -12.20 18.18
N PHE A 137 13.41 -11.56 17.83
CA PHE A 137 12.10 -11.94 18.34
C PHE A 137 11.70 -13.36 17.92
N ASP A 138 11.90 -13.74 16.66
CA ASP A 138 11.58 -15.07 16.14
C ASP A 138 12.42 -16.16 16.83
N ILE A 139 13.72 -15.88 17.09
CA ILE A 139 14.60 -16.77 17.87
C ILE A 139 14.08 -16.92 19.31
N ILE A 140 13.67 -15.83 19.96
CA ILE A 140 13.07 -15.86 21.30
C ILE A 140 11.79 -16.72 21.29
N ILE A 141 10.90 -16.50 20.32
CA ILE A 141 9.65 -17.26 20.20
C ILE A 141 9.95 -18.75 19.98
N TRP A 142 10.87 -19.07 19.07
CA TRP A 142 11.28 -20.44 18.82
C TRP A 142 11.87 -21.10 20.07
N TYR A 143 12.77 -20.42 20.78
CA TYR A 143 13.44 -20.96 21.96
C TYR A 143 12.48 -21.24 23.12
N TYR A 144 11.56 -20.31 23.43
CA TYR A 144 10.67 -20.43 24.58
C TYR A 144 9.34 -21.14 24.28
N PHE A 145 8.84 -21.08 23.04
CA PHE A 145 7.51 -21.58 22.66
C PHE A 145 7.54 -22.64 21.55
N GLY A 146 8.72 -22.97 21.02
CA GLY A 146 8.90 -24.01 20.01
C GLY A 146 8.58 -23.57 18.59
N ILE A 147 9.01 -24.40 17.64
CA ILE A 147 8.92 -24.10 16.19
C ILE A 147 7.48 -23.98 15.70
N TRP A 148 6.54 -24.69 16.31
CA TRP A 148 5.13 -24.65 15.91
C TRP A 148 4.47 -23.31 16.20
N THR A 149 4.91 -22.60 17.24
CA THR A 149 4.45 -21.24 17.54
C THR A 149 4.97 -20.24 16.52
N LEU A 150 6.25 -20.36 16.13
CA LEU A 150 6.81 -19.53 15.05
C LEU A 150 6.14 -19.84 13.69
N ALA A 151 5.91 -21.12 13.40
CA ALA A 151 5.17 -21.55 12.20
C ALA A 151 3.75 -21.00 12.21
N TYR A 152 3.09 -20.96 13.38
CA TYR A 152 1.78 -20.33 13.53
C TYR A 152 1.81 -18.86 13.09
N PHE A 153 2.76 -18.04 13.55
CA PHE A 153 2.89 -16.64 13.08
C PHE A 153 3.06 -16.53 11.56
N ILE A 154 4.01 -17.28 10.99
CA ILE A 154 4.31 -17.20 9.55
C ILE A 154 3.14 -17.71 8.70
N ILE A 155 2.50 -18.83 9.09
CA ILE A 155 1.34 -19.37 8.38
C ILE A 155 0.17 -18.38 8.45
N GLY A 156 -0.05 -17.74 9.60
CA GLY A 156 -1.04 -16.68 9.76
C GLY A 156 -0.83 -15.53 8.79
N THR A 157 0.42 -15.07 8.64
CA THR A 157 0.79 -14.04 7.66
C THR A 157 0.52 -14.50 6.23
N LEU A 158 0.92 -15.72 5.86
CA LEU A 158 0.68 -16.26 4.52
C LEU A 158 -0.81 -16.42 4.22
N LEU A 159 -1.61 -16.87 5.19
CA LEU A 159 -3.06 -16.96 5.03
C LEU A 159 -3.68 -15.58 4.93
N GLY A 160 -3.41 -14.70 5.89
CA GLY A 160 -3.98 -13.36 5.96
C GLY A 160 -3.71 -12.52 4.71
N LEU A 161 -2.49 -12.59 4.15
CA LEU A 161 -2.12 -11.86 2.93
C LEU A 161 -2.45 -12.64 1.62
N GLY A 162 -2.83 -13.92 1.74
CA GLY A 162 -3.00 -14.86 0.63
C GLY A 162 -4.43 -15.35 0.51
N LEU A 163 -4.68 -16.65 0.71
CA LEU A 163 -6.03 -17.20 0.59
C LEU A 163 -6.86 -16.94 1.87
N HIS A 164 -7.41 -15.73 1.99
CA HIS A 164 -8.27 -15.31 3.10
C HIS A 164 -9.28 -14.25 2.62
N PRO A 165 -10.55 -14.22 3.10
CA PRO A 165 -11.55 -13.26 2.64
C PRO A 165 -11.09 -11.80 2.58
N LEU A 166 -10.31 -11.36 3.58
CA LEU A 166 -9.82 -9.98 3.63
C LEU A 166 -8.72 -9.66 2.60
N SER A 167 -8.00 -10.66 2.07
CA SER A 167 -6.97 -10.44 1.04
C SER A 167 -7.57 -9.96 -0.29
N GLY A 168 -8.89 -10.06 -0.45
CA GLY A 168 -9.59 -9.41 -1.54
C GLY A 168 -9.33 -7.91 -1.61
N HIS A 169 -8.89 -7.24 -0.53
CA HIS A 169 -8.53 -5.82 -0.61
C HIS A 169 -7.35 -5.57 -1.55
N PHE A 170 -6.27 -6.38 -1.46
CA PHE A 170 -5.12 -6.27 -2.36
C PHE A 170 -5.52 -6.41 -3.83
N ILE A 171 -6.58 -7.20 -4.09
CA ILE A 171 -7.10 -7.37 -5.43
C ILE A 171 -7.99 -6.19 -5.85
N SER A 172 -8.89 -5.73 -4.96
CA SER A 172 -9.74 -4.56 -5.27
C SER A 172 -8.95 -3.29 -5.50
N GLU A 173 -7.76 -3.18 -4.89
CA GLU A 173 -6.99 -1.96 -4.90
C GLU A 173 -6.02 -1.83 -6.09
N HIS A 174 -5.70 -2.94 -6.78
CA HIS A 174 -4.61 -2.95 -7.79
C HIS A 174 -4.99 -3.60 -9.13
N TYR A 175 -6.21 -4.09 -9.27
CA TYR A 175 -6.65 -4.76 -10.49
C TYR A 175 -7.83 -4.04 -11.12
N LEU A 176 -7.71 -3.83 -12.42
CA LEU A 176 -8.74 -3.25 -13.25
C LEU A 176 -9.89 -4.23 -13.37
N PHE A 177 -10.95 -3.92 -12.64
CA PHE A 177 -12.27 -4.41 -13.01
C PHE A 177 -12.74 -3.66 -14.28
N ALA A 178 -13.97 -3.94 -14.73
CA ALA A 178 -14.45 -3.54 -16.06
C ALA A 178 -14.55 -2.02 -16.34
N ASP A 179 -13.99 -1.16 -15.49
CA ASP A 179 -14.20 0.28 -15.39
C ASP A 179 -12.93 1.14 -15.48
N GLN A 180 -11.76 0.57 -15.80
CA GLN A 180 -10.48 1.26 -16.00
C GLN A 180 -10.00 2.13 -14.80
N GLN A 181 -10.57 1.97 -13.61
CA GLN A 181 -10.17 2.72 -12.42
C GLN A 181 -8.91 2.08 -11.80
N ALA A 182 -7.88 2.90 -11.50
CA ALA A 182 -6.60 2.39 -11.01
C ALA A 182 -6.70 1.67 -9.65
N THR A 183 -7.73 2.01 -8.88
CA THR A 183 -7.99 1.42 -7.58
C THR A 183 -9.45 1.56 -7.18
N HIS A 184 -10.02 0.63 -6.43
CA HIS A 184 -11.43 0.67 -6.02
C HIS A 184 -11.60 0.73 -4.51
N SER A 185 -12.61 1.48 -4.08
CA SER A 185 -13.04 1.43 -2.68
C SER A 185 -13.93 0.21 -2.43
N TYR A 186 -13.84 -0.33 -1.21
CA TYR A 186 -14.67 -1.34 -0.62
C TYR A 186 -15.48 -0.76 0.55
N TYR A 187 -16.81 -0.80 0.43
CA TYR A 187 -17.75 -0.34 1.46
C TYR A 187 -18.55 -1.52 2.02
N GLY A 188 -17.88 -2.40 2.76
CA GLY A 188 -18.53 -3.54 3.41
C GLY A 188 -18.02 -3.81 4.82
N ILE A 189 -18.56 -4.87 5.43
CA ILE A 189 -18.33 -5.25 6.83
C ILE A 189 -16.85 -5.52 7.17
N GLY A 190 -16.04 -5.92 6.19
CA GLY A 190 -14.62 -6.16 6.37
C GLY A 190 -13.85 -4.93 6.88
N ASN A 191 -14.38 -3.71 6.67
CA ASN A 191 -13.76 -2.49 7.16
C ASN A 191 -13.64 -2.42 8.69
N TYR A 192 -14.47 -3.14 9.45
CA TYR A 192 -14.29 -3.23 10.90
C TYR A 192 -12.95 -3.90 11.28
N LEU A 193 -12.49 -4.85 10.46
CA LEU A 193 -11.24 -5.58 10.66
C LEU A 193 -10.05 -4.88 9.96
N MET A 194 -10.32 -4.19 8.85
CA MET A 194 -9.30 -3.45 8.09
C MET A 194 -9.20 -1.97 8.49
N TYR A 195 -9.84 -1.58 9.59
CA TYR A 195 -9.88 -0.20 10.09
C TYR A 195 -10.35 0.84 9.06
N ASN A 196 -11.31 0.53 8.19
CA ASN A 196 -11.74 1.40 7.07
C ASN A 196 -10.69 1.67 5.98
N LEU A 197 -9.60 0.87 5.89
CA LEU A 197 -8.68 0.90 4.74
C LEU A 197 -9.42 0.78 3.40
N GLY A 198 -10.53 0.04 3.37
CA GLY A 198 -11.34 -0.13 2.16
C GLY A 198 -11.89 1.18 1.58
N TYR A 199 -11.85 2.32 2.27
CA TYR A 199 -12.07 3.64 1.65
C TYR A 199 -10.82 4.05 0.86
N HIS A 200 -10.45 3.23 -0.12
CA HIS A 200 -9.11 3.24 -0.69
C HIS A 200 -8.89 4.39 -1.69
N VAL A 201 -9.89 4.70 -2.52
CA VAL A 201 -9.83 5.89 -3.38
C VAL A 201 -9.70 7.16 -2.52
N GLU A 202 -10.52 7.27 -1.46
CA GLU A 202 -10.47 8.39 -0.52
C GLU A 202 -9.10 8.46 0.19
N HIS A 203 -8.54 7.31 0.53
CA HIS A 203 -7.21 7.20 1.11
C HIS A 203 -6.12 7.69 0.14
N HIS A 204 -6.17 7.30 -1.13
CA HIS A 204 -5.20 7.74 -2.13
C HIS A 204 -5.27 9.23 -2.44
N ASP A 205 -6.46 9.82 -2.45
CA ASP A 205 -6.62 11.26 -2.60
C ASP A 205 -6.07 12.01 -1.38
N PHE A 206 -6.26 11.45 -0.17
CA PHE A 206 -5.87 12.08 1.09
C PHE A 206 -5.13 11.11 2.03
N PRO A 207 -3.88 10.73 1.72
CA PRO A 207 -3.15 9.67 2.44
C PRO A 207 -2.78 10.02 3.88
N TYR A 208 -2.98 11.27 4.28
CA TYR A 208 -2.73 11.78 5.62
C TYR A 208 -4.00 12.03 6.44
N ILE A 209 -5.16 11.58 5.95
CA ILE A 209 -6.38 11.49 6.75
C ILE A 209 -6.46 10.09 7.36
N ALA A 210 -6.57 10.05 8.68
CA ALA A 210 -6.70 8.80 9.39
C ALA A 210 -7.92 8.00 8.93
N TYR A 211 -7.73 6.70 8.81
CA TYR A 211 -8.72 5.66 8.57
C TYR A 211 -10.06 5.83 9.29
N THR A 212 -10.01 6.19 10.58
CA THR A 212 -11.22 6.45 11.38
C THR A 212 -12.07 7.61 10.87
N LYS A 213 -11.52 8.46 10.00
CA LYS A 213 -12.16 9.64 9.43
C LYS A 213 -12.48 9.49 7.94
N LEU A 214 -12.03 8.45 7.25
CA LEU A 214 -12.33 8.23 5.84
C LEU A 214 -13.85 8.12 5.56
N PRO A 215 -14.68 7.47 6.40
CA PRO A 215 -16.13 7.49 6.21
C PRO A 215 -16.71 8.92 6.24
N LYS A 216 -16.18 9.78 7.11
CA LYS A 216 -16.59 11.18 7.20
C LYS A 216 -16.12 11.97 5.98
N LEU A 217 -14.92 11.71 5.48
CA LEU A 217 -14.38 12.31 4.25
C LEU A 217 -15.30 11.99 3.06
N LYS A 218 -15.62 10.72 2.85
CA LYS A 218 -16.57 10.31 1.81
C LYS A 218 -17.91 11.03 1.93
N MET A 219 -18.43 11.19 3.15
CA MET A 219 -19.72 11.85 3.40
C MET A 219 -19.72 13.34 3.05
N ILE A 220 -18.62 14.07 3.30
CA ILE A 220 -18.55 15.51 3.05
C ILE A 220 -18.12 15.88 1.62
N ALA A 221 -17.58 14.91 0.88
CA ALA A 221 -17.10 15.05 -0.49
C ALA A 221 -17.76 13.99 -1.40
N ASN A 222 -19.04 13.70 -1.14
CA ASN A 222 -19.73 12.57 -1.74
C ASN A 222 -19.93 12.74 -3.26
N GLU A 223 -19.95 13.98 -3.74
CA GLU A 223 -20.00 14.32 -5.15
C GLU A 223 -18.81 13.77 -5.97
N TYR A 224 -17.67 13.50 -5.32
CA TYR A 224 -16.48 12.92 -5.96
C TYR A 224 -16.48 11.39 -5.93
N TYR A 225 -17.14 10.76 -4.95
CA TYR A 225 -16.99 9.34 -4.67
C TYR A 225 -18.25 8.50 -4.98
N ASP A 226 -19.46 9.08 -4.90
CA ASP A 226 -20.72 8.31 -5.03
C ASP A 226 -20.96 7.75 -6.44
N GLN A 227 -20.33 8.33 -7.46
CA GLN A 227 -20.43 7.88 -8.85
C GLN A 227 -19.34 6.86 -9.23
N LEU A 228 -18.33 6.67 -8.38
CA LEU A 228 -17.23 5.75 -8.67
C LEU A 228 -17.67 4.30 -8.42
N PRO A 229 -17.25 3.36 -9.28
CA PRO A 229 -17.37 1.94 -8.99
C PRO A 229 -16.70 1.54 -7.67
N TYR A 230 -17.34 0.62 -6.95
CA TYR A 230 -16.89 0.15 -5.64
C TYR A 230 -17.33 -1.28 -5.38
N HIS A 231 -16.70 -1.93 -4.40
CA HIS A 231 -17.02 -3.28 -3.97
C HIS A 231 -17.79 -3.31 -2.64
N LYS A 232 -18.67 -4.31 -2.48
CA LYS A 232 -19.38 -4.60 -1.21
C LYS A 232 -18.96 -5.91 -0.55
N SER A 233 -18.27 -6.79 -1.29
CA SER A 233 -17.84 -8.11 -0.81
C SER A 233 -16.45 -8.47 -1.32
N LEU A 234 -15.49 -8.62 -0.41
CA LEU A 234 -14.13 -9.05 -0.74
C LEU A 234 -14.09 -10.52 -1.20
N CYS A 235 -14.97 -11.37 -0.67
CA CYS A 235 -15.13 -12.74 -1.20
C CYS A 235 -15.57 -12.73 -2.67
N LYS A 236 -16.45 -11.80 -3.05
CA LYS A 236 -16.85 -11.63 -4.46
C LYS A 236 -15.66 -11.15 -5.31
N VAL A 237 -14.86 -10.22 -4.79
CA VAL A 237 -13.62 -9.77 -5.48
C VAL A 237 -12.70 -10.95 -5.77
N LEU A 238 -12.43 -11.79 -4.77
CA LEU A 238 -11.62 -13.00 -4.95
C LEU A 238 -12.26 -14.00 -5.94
N TRP A 239 -13.58 -14.18 -5.85
CA TRP A 239 -14.32 -15.03 -6.79
C TRP A 239 -14.20 -14.53 -8.23
N ASP A 240 -14.45 -13.23 -8.45
CA ASP A 240 -14.39 -12.62 -9.78
C ASP A 240 -12.95 -12.64 -10.31
N PHE A 241 -11.93 -12.48 -9.46
CA PHE A 241 -10.53 -12.61 -9.86
C PHE A 241 -10.26 -13.98 -10.48
N VAL A 242 -10.76 -15.04 -9.85
CA VAL A 242 -10.55 -16.42 -10.30
C VAL A 242 -11.40 -16.75 -11.53
N PHE A 243 -12.70 -16.43 -11.49
CA PHE A 243 -13.67 -16.99 -12.43
C PHE A 243 -14.21 -16.01 -13.47
N ALA A 244 -14.12 -14.69 -13.24
CA ALA A 244 -14.65 -13.76 -14.22
C ALA A 244 -13.77 -13.74 -15.49
N PRO A 245 -14.38 -13.66 -16.67
CA PRO A 245 -13.65 -13.48 -17.92
C PRO A 245 -12.88 -12.16 -17.87
N ASN A 246 -11.68 -12.16 -18.45
CA ASN A 246 -10.77 -11.00 -18.53
C ASN A 246 -10.21 -10.45 -17.21
N ASN A 247 -10.59 -11.00 -16.05
CA ASN A 247 -9.93 -10.71 -14.76
C ASN A 247 -8.67 -11.55 -14.53
N GLY A 248 -7.90 -11.25 -13.49
CA GLY A 248 -6.68 -11.97 -13.12
C GLY A 248 -5.47 -11.04 -13.13
N PRO A 249 -4.23 -11.56 -13.03
CA PRO A 249 -3.05 -10.72 -13.03
C PRO A 249 -2.92 -9.80 -14.24
N GLN A 250 -3.46 -10.17 -15.39
CA GLN A 250 -3.45 -9.34 -16.60
C GLN A 250 -4.42 -8.15 -16.58
N ALA A 251 -5.35 -8.12 -15.63
CA ALA A 251 -6.34 -7.06 -15.51
C ALA A 251 -5.75 -5.95 -14.65
N HIS A 252 -4.72 -5.29 -15.15
CA HIS A 252 -3.88 -4.36 -14.40
C HIS A 252 -3.44 -3.20 -15.30
N CYS A 253 -2.88 -2.14 -14.71
CA CYS A 253 -2.34 -0.94 -15.35
C CYS A 253 -3.31 0.02 -16.02
N VAL A 254 -3.32 1.26 -15.51
CA VAL A 254 -4.12 2.38 -16.05
C VAL A 254 -3.26 3.34 -16.86
N THR A 255 -1.94 3.34 -16.66
CA THR A 255 -1.06 4.33 -17.28
C THR A 255 0.39 3.82 -17.32
N SER A 256 1.05 3.92 -18.48
CA SER A 256 2.50 3.72 -18.65
C SER A 256 3.27 5.04 -18.78
N GLN A 257 2.57 6.17 -18.72
CA GLN A 257 3.12 7.52 -18.81
C GLN A 257 3.16 8.17 -17.43
N ASP A 258 4.33 8.60 -16.98
CA ASP A 258 4.43 9.45 -15.79
C ASP A 258 3.65 10.77 -16.00
N LEU A 259 2.46 10.87 -15.39
CA LEU A 259 1.68 12.11 -15.31
C LEU A 259 2.03 12.95 -14.08
N SER A 260 2.84 12.41 -13.16
CA SER A 260 3.39 13.20 -12.08
C SER A 260 4.33 14.23 -12.73
N LYS A 261 4.16 15.50 -12.37
CA LYS A 261 5.01 16.60 -12.86
C LYS A 261 5.97 17.06 -11.76
N PRO A 262 6.90 16.22 -11.28
CA PRO A 262 7.78 16.55 -10.14
C PRO A 262 8.66 17.78 -10.42
N GLU A 263 8.91 18.12 -11.69
CA GLU A 263 9.55 19.36 -12.12
C GLU A 263 8.83 20.65 -11.69
N ILE A 264 7.51 20.61 -11.47
CA ILE A 264 6.75 21.77 -10.95
C ILE A 264 7.25 22.16 -9.55
N TYR A 265 7.55 21.15 -8.71
CA TYR A 265 8.01 21.36 -7.34
C TYR A 265 9.52 21.60 -7.24
N LYS A 266 10.32 21.15 -8.23
CA LYS A 266 11.74 21.53 -8.35
C LYS A 266 11.93 23.04 -8.49
N ASN A 267 10.99 23.73 -9.14
CA ASN A 267 11.04 25.19 -9.31
C ASN A 267 10.43 25.99 -8.15
N GLN A 268 9.77 25.35 -7.17
CA GLN A 268 9.25 26.04 -5.98
C GLN A 268 10.32 26.34 -4.93
N TYR A 269 11.45 25.64 -4.93
CA TYR A 269 12.55 25.85 -3.97
C TYR A 269 13.53 26.99 -4.32
N LEU A 270 13.16 27.88 -5.25
CA LEU A 270 13.92 29.12 -5.53
C LEU A 270 13.14 30.40 -5.24
N SER A 271 12.03 30.31 -4.51
CA SER A 271 11.33 31.49 -3.97
C SER A 271 11.64 31.66 -2.47
N SER A 272 12.91 31.88 -2.13
CA SER A 272 13.34 32.37 -0.81
C SER A 272 12.96 33.85 -0.54
N ASN A 273 12.00 34.41 -1.29
CA ASN A 273 11.59 35.81 -1.19
C ASN A 273 10.22 36.05 -0.53
N LEU A 274 9.51 35.01 -0.07
CA LEU A 274 8.24 35.17 0.67
C LEU A 274 8.38 35.17 2.21
N LEU A 275 9.62 35.08 2.74
CA LEU A 275 9.90 35.07 4.17
C LEU A 275 10.77 36.24 4.66
N LYS A 276 10.93 37.30 3.87
CA LYS A 276 11.54 38.58 4.32
C LYS A 276 10.48 39.67 4.50
N CYS A 277 9.50 39.40 5.35
CA CYS A 277 8.88 40.48 6.12
C CYS A 277 9.55 40.49 7.48
N THR A 278 10.62 41.26 7.62
CA THR A 278 11.01 42.06 8.79
C THR A 278 12.48 42.46 8.68
N ASN A 279 12.72 43.77 8.84
CA ASN A 279 13.98 44.38 9.29
C ASN A 279 15.16 44.41 8.30
N ALA A 280 15.20 45.42 7.43
CA ALA A 280 16.40 46.14 7.00
C ALA A 280 15.97 47.22 5.98
N THR A 281 15.37 48.33 6.43
CA THR A 281 16.08 49.60 6.62
C THR A 281 17.06 49.97 5.49
N LEU A 282 16.81 51.15 4.92
CA LEU A 282 17.79 52.14 4.49
C LEU A 282 18.39 52.05 3.08
N ARG A 283 18.20 53.19 2.40
CA ARG A 283 19.18 53.92 1.58
C ARG A 283 19.29 53.55 0.10
N THR A 284 18.68 54.44 -0.70
CA THR A 284 19.33 55.20 -1.80
C THR A 284 20.15 54.40 -2.82
N SER A 285 19.73 54.39 -4.09
CA SER A 285 20.23 55.31 -5.13
C SER A 285 20.00 54.79 -6.55
N LYS A 286 19.27 55.60 -7.32
CA LYS A 286 19.48 56.00 -8.72
C LYS A 286 19.88 54.98 -9.83
N SER A 287 19.03 55.06 -10.87
CA SER A 287 19.35 55.16 -12.31
C SER A 287 19.76 53.93 -13.12
N GLY A 288 19.04 53.70 -14.22
CA GLY A 288 19.51 52.89 -15.36
C GLY A 288 18.37 52.47 -16.30
N GLN A 289 18.29 53.11 -17.46
CA GLN A 289 17.20 53.02 -18.45
C GLN A 289 17.08 51.66 -19.16
N ILE A 290 15.82 51.31 -19.50
CA ILE A 290 15.42 50.23 -20.40
C ILE A 290 15.70 50.64 -21.85
N LYS A 291 16.37 49.79 -22.64
CA LYS A 291 16.38 49.84 -24.12
C LYS A 291 15.87 48.52 -24.70
N LYS A 292 14.79 48.58 -25.48
CA LYS A 292 14.42 47.60 -26.52
C LYS A 292 15.04 48.04 -27.85
N PRO A 293 15.53 47.12 -28.68
CA PRO A 293 14.94 46.95 -30.04
C PRO A 293 15.08 45.47 -30.51
N GLU A 294 14.58 44.98 -31.64
CA GLU A 294 13.64 45.33 -32.70
C GLU A 294 13.40 44.01 -33.47
N ILE A 295 12.21 43.84 -34.03
CA ILE A 295 11.91 42.77 -34.99
C ILE A 295 12.25 43.29 -36.39
N LYS A 296 13.02 42.53 -37.18
CA LYS A 296 12.97 42.58 -38.64
C LYS A 296 13.00 41.18 -39.27
N LYS A 297 12.09 41.00 -40.23
CA LYS A 297 11.81 39.82 -41.06
C LYS A 297 12.77 39.69 -42.26
N LYS A 298 12.71 38.50 -42.87
CA LYS A 298 13.12 38.04 -44.23
C LYS A 298 14.57 37.56 -44.32
N GLU A 299 14.87 36.47 -45.00
CA GLU A 299 14.17 35.75 -46.10
C GLU A 299 13.79 34.30 -45.77
#